data_AF-A0A2A9NVA0-F1
#
_entry.id   AF-A0A2A9NVA0-F1
#
_cell.length_a   1.000
_cell.length_b   1.000
_cell.length_c   1.000
_cell.angle_alpha   90.00
_cell.angle_beta   90.00
_cell.angle_gamma   90.00
#
_symmetry.space_group_name_H-M   'P 1'
#
loop_
_entity.id
_entity.type
_entity.pdbx_description
1 polymer ?
#
loop_
_entity_poly.entity_id
_entity_poly.type
_entity_poly.pdbx_seq_one_letter_code
_entity_poly.pdbx_strand_id
1 'polypeptide(L)'
;MSTLASITPEDATASNESLLPDPHCTAMEELPSATTERAKVRELLLVYKGIVGREVEKLALEAPLYRHLSYGLAYTTGSALGSVPPSGNVCLRAFSEGNRVGLIAGARAWSKHFHRSSGVLDMEKKNGKRKKAEIEVSAGWWGIASGSVGEMNEKALALFWRVVGRATWRNLHWLPHQVLVYEVRVEEGYGMRWSQDWGASRTGETGGIEGTGEQLSPPWTFRGFVEPMMEHGHEVGWRH
;
A
#
# COMPACT_ATOMS: atom_id res chain seq x y z
N MET A 1 -35.64 -8.39 -45.11
CA MET A 1 -35.92 -7.42 -44.02
C MET A 1 -35.33 -8.03 -42.76
N SER A 2 -34.27 -7.55 -42.11
CA SER A 2 -33.61 -6.25 -42.07
C SER A 2 -32.09 -6.45 -41.98
N THR A 3 -31.35 -5.72 -42.78
CA THR A 3 -29.91 -5.47 -42.65
C THR A 3 -29.66 -4.36 -41.62
N LEU A 4 -28.37 -4.21 -41.23
CA LEU A 4 -27.72 -3.11 -40.48
C LEU A 4 -27.70 -3.30 -38.94
N ALA A 5 -26.60 -3.07 -38.23
CA ALA A 5 -25.31 -2.46 -38.59
C ALA A 5 -24.17 -3.00 -37.71
N SER A 6 -23.00 -3.14 -38.35
CA SER A 6 -21.69 -3.20 -37.71
C SER A 6 -21.49 -2.04 -36.75
N ILE A 7 -21.15 -2.35 -35.49
CA ILE A 7 -20.61 -1.38 -34.56
C ILE A 7 -19.11 -1.28 -34.87
N THR A 8 -18.68 -0.11 -35.34
CA THR A 8 -17.29 0.24 -35.61
C THR A 8 -16.54 0.56 -34.30
N PRO A 9 -15.21 0.36 -34.26
CA PRO A 9 -14.39 0.60 -33.08
C PRO A 9 -13.92 2.06 -33.03
N GLU A 10 -14.84 3.00 -32.85
CA GLU A 10 -14.52 4.42 -32.65
C GLU A 10 -15.58 5.02 -31.71
N ASP A 11 -15.47 4.74 -30.40
CA ASP A 11 -15.99 5.61 -29.32
C ASP A 11 -15.70 5.03 -27.92
N ALA A 12 -14.45 4.69 -27.69
CA ALA A 12 -13.91 4.69 -26.34
C ALA A 12 -12.73 5.66 -26.37
N THR A 13 -13.04 6.92 -26.12
CA THR A 13 -12.12 7.92 -25.60
C THR A 13 -11.35 7.31 -24.44
N ALA A 14 -10.22 6.66 -24.75
CA ALA A 14 -9.24 6.26 -23.77
C ALA A 14 -8.80 7.56 -23.09
N SER A 15 -9.27 7.71 -21.86
CA SER A 15 -8.97 8.81 -20.98
C SER A 15 -7.48 9.10 -21.03
N ASN A 16 -7.17 10.37 -21.26
CA ASN A 16 -5.84 10.95 -21.08
C ASN A 16 -5.52 11.02 -19.57
N GLU A 17 -5.77 9.93 -18.84
CA GLU A 17 -5.52 9.81 -17.42
C GLU A 17 -4.02 9.59 -17.20
N SER A 18 -3.48 10.48 -16.38
CA SER A 18 -2.07 10.77 -16.17
C SER A 18 -1.19 9.54 -15.99
N LEU A 19 -0.06 9.49 -16.71
CA LEU A 19 1.02 8.52 -16.48
C LEU A 19 1.45 8.38 -15.00
N LEU A 20 1.21 9.41 -14.20
CA LEU A 20 1.48 9.48 -12.76
C LEU A 20 0.37 10.33 -12.10
N PRO A 21 -0.73 9.70 -11.62
CA PRO A 21 -1.75 10.43 -10.87
C PRO A 21 -1.18 10.95 -9.55
N ASP A 22 -1.76 12.04 -9.05
CA ASP A 22 -1.41 12.55 -7.73
C ASP A 22 -1.95 11.58 -6.66
N PRO A 23 -1.11 11.14 -5.72
CA PRO A 23 -1.55 10.33 -4.60
C PRO A 23 -2.64 11.04 -3.80
N HIS A 24 -3.68 10.31 -3.41
CA HIS A 24 -4.75 10.85 -2.58
C HIS A 24 -5.22 9.79 -1.58
N CYS A 25 -5.47 10.24 -0.36
CA CYS A 25 -5.95 9.40 0.73
C CYS A 25 -6.57 10.30 1.78
N THR A 26 -7.72 9.91 2.30
CA THR A 26 -8.43 10.68 3.33
C THR A 26 -7.51 10.96 4.51
N ALA A 27 -7.45 12.22 4.94
CA ALA A 27 -6.63 12.70 6.06
C ALA A 27 -5.11 12.44 5.91
N MET A 28 -4.63 12.33 4.67
CA MET A 28 -3.20 12.28 4.35
C MET A 28 -2.87 13.38 3.35
N GLU A 29 -1.76 14.09 3.58
CA GLU A 29 -1.32 15.19 2.74
C GLU A 29 0.13 15.00 2.31
N GLU A 30 0.41 15.35 1.07
CA GLU A 30 1.77 15.49 0.57
C GLU A 30 2.38 16.83 0.99
N LEU A 31 3.69 16.99 0.79
CA LEU A 31 4.35 18.29 0.89
C LEU A 31 3.75 19.25 -0.15
N PRO A 32 3.67 20.57 0.14
CA PRO A 32 3.05 21.54 -0.77
C PRO A 32 3.64 21.60 -2.18
N SER A 33 4.91 21.21 -2.35
CA SER A 33 5.58 21.18 -3.65
C SER A 33 5.32 19.90 -4.47
N ALA A 34 4.71 18.87 -3.88
CA ALA A 34 4.62 17.54 -4.49
C ALA A 34 3.94 17.52 -5.86
N THR A 35 2.77 18.18 -5.99
CA THR A 35 2.05 18.29 -7.26
C THR A 35 2.91 18.94 -8.35
N THR A 36 3.61 20.03 -8.01
CA THR A 36 4.48 20.75 -8.95
C THR A 36 5.70 19.92 -9.36
N GLU A 37 6.35 19.24 -8.42
CA GLU A 37 7.50 18.37 -8.73
C GLU A 37 7.05 17.16 -9.56
N ARG A 38 5.87 16.58 -9.29
CA ARG A 38 5.34 15.47 -10.09
C ARG A 38 4.98 15.91 -11.50
N ALA A 39 4.49 17.14 -11.69
CA ALA A 39 4.27 17.70 -13.02
C ALA A 39 5.57 17.73 -13.85
N LYS A 40 6.69 18.16 -13.27
CA LYS A 40 8.01 18.13 -13.92
C LYS A 40 8.43 16.71 -14.29
N VAL A 41 8.22 15.74 -13.38
CA VAL A 41 8.53 14.33 -13.66
C VAL A 41 7.66 13.78 -14.80
N ARG A 42 6.37 14.14 -14.87
CA ARG A 42 5.50 13.76 -15.99
C ARG A 42 6.02 14.29 -17.32
N GLU A 43 6.42 15.56 -17.37
CA GLU A 43 7.02 16.17 -18.57
C GLU A 43 8.30 15.43 -18.99
N LEU A 44 9.21 15.19 -18.05
CA LEU A 44 10.46 14.45 -18.32
C LEU A 44 10.19 13.03 -18.84
N LEU A 45 9.20 12.32 -18.30
CA LEU A 45 8.84 10.98 -18.77
C LEU A 45 8.25 10.98 -20.18
N LEU A 46 7.47 12.01 -20.54
CA LEU A 46 6.95 12.17 -21.90
C LEU A 46 8.09 12.43 -22.89
N VAL A 47 9.02 13.32 -22.55
CA VAL A 47 10.21 13.61 -23.37
C VAL A 47 11.07 12.35 -23.54
N TYR A 48 11.32 11.62 -22.45
CA TYR A 48 12.10 10.39 -22.49
C TYR A 48 11.47 9.31 -23.38
N LYS A 49 10.15 9.16 -23.34
CA LYS A 49 9.41 8.25 -24.23
C LYS A 49 9.35 8.73 -25.68
N GLY A 50 9.50 10.03 -25.93
CA GLY A 50 9.40 10.69 -27.24
C GLY A 50 10.69 10.77 -28.06
N ILE A 51 11.84 10.34 -27.54
CA ILE A 51 13.14 10.22 -28.25
C ILE A 51 13.66 11.55 -28.85
N VAL A 52 14.15 12.47 -28.00
CA VAL A 52 15.34 13.35 -28.24
C VAL A 52 15.96 13.64 -26.86
N GLY A 53 17.29 13.67 -26.71
CA GLY A 53 17.97 14.18 -25.50
C GLY A 53 18.45 13.17 -24.44
N ARG A 54 17.92 11.94 -24.44
CA ARG A 54 18.12 10.77 -23.52
C ARG A 54 19.06 10.87 -22.31
N GLU A 55 20.30 11.35 -22.43
CA GLU A 55 21.29 11.34 -21.36
C GLU A 55 20.92 12.30 -20.22
N VAL A 56 20.54 13.53 -20.56
CA VAL A 56 20.28 14.60 -19.57
C VAL A 56 18.97 14.33 -18.83
N GLU A 57 17.92 13.93 -19.53
CA GLU A 57 16.63 13.61 -18.93
C GLU A 57 16.69 12.31 -18.12
N LYS A 58 17.50 11.33 -18.54
CA LYS A 58 17.77 10.13 -17.74
C LYS A 58 18.49 10.49 -16.43
N LEU A 59 19.54 11.31 -16.49
CA LEU A 59 20.24 11.80 -15.29
C LEU A 59 19.30 12.60 -14.37
N ALA A 60 18.40 13.41 -14.94
CA ALA A 60 17.39 14.13 -14.17
C ALA A 60 16.41 13.18 -13.46
N LEU A 61 15.97 12.11 -14.13
CA LEU A 61 15.12 11.07 -13.52
C LEU A 61 15.85 10.23 -12.47
N GLU A 62 17.18 10.17 -12.52
CA GLU A 62 18.00 9.53 -11.49
C GLU A 62 18.13 10.36 -10.20
N ALA A 63 17.75 11.64 -10.24
CA ALA A 63 17.70 12.47 -9.03
C ALA A 63 16.77 11.80 -7.97
N PRO A 64 17.19 11.73 -6.69
CA PRO A 64 16.48 10.95 -5.66
C PRO A 64 14.98 11.25 -5.56
N LEU A 65 14.60 12.53 -5.68
CA LEU A 65 13.20 12.96 -5.65
C LEU A 65 12.44 12.52 -6.90
N TYR A 66 13.02 12.68 -8.09
CA TYR A 66 12.33 12.37 -9.34
C TYR A 66 12.17 10.88 -9.53
N ARG A 67 13.17 10.10 -9.11
CA ARG A 67 13.05 8.66 -8.99
C ARG A 67 11.91 8.26 -8.06
N HIS A 68 11.84 8.85 -6.86
CA HIS A 68 10.76 8.60 -5.90
C HIS A 68 9.37 8.89 -6.51
N LEU A 69 9.20 10.05 -7.12
CA LEU A 69 7.93 10.45 -7.75
C LEU A 69 7.58 9.60 -8.98
N SER A 70 8.58 9.14 -9.75
CA SER A 70 8.37 8.27 -10.90
C SER A 70 7.82 6.89 -10.54
N TYR A 71 7.99 6.46 -9.28
CA TYR A 71 7.34 5.26 -8.75
C TYR A 71 5.88 5.50 -8.34
N GLY A 72 5.36 6.72 -8.51
CA GLY A 72 4.02 7.11 -8.05
C GLY A 72 3.91 7.19 -6.53
N LEU A 73 5.02 7.42 -5.83
CA LEU A 73 5.04 7.52 -4.38
C LEU A 73 4.60 8.91 -3.93
N ALA A 74 3.90 8.94 -2.80
CA ALA A 74 3.60 10.15 -2.06
C ALA A 74 4.90 10.79 -1.54
N TYR A 75 5.00 12.11 -1.69
CA TYR A 75 6.11 12.91 -1.20
C TYR A 75 5.72 13.60 0.09
N THR A 76 6.18 13.04 1.20
CA THR A 76 5.87 13.47 2.56
C THR A 76 7.15 13.82 3.31
N THR A 77 7.01 14.46 4.48
CA THR A 77 8.11 14.53 5.44
C THR A 77 8.61 13.13 5.77
N GLY A 78 9.92 12.92 5.68
CA GLY A 78 10.55 11.61 5.94
C GLY A 78 10.56 10.63 4.75
N SER A 79 10.09 11.03 3.56
CA SER A 79 10.19 10.20 2.36
C SER A 79 11.62 9.71 2.12
N ALA A 80 11.76 8.43 1.81
CA ALA A 80 13.04 7.77 1.61
C ALA A 80 13.59 8.00 0.20
N LEU A 81 13.91 9.25 -0.11
CA LEU A 81 14.40 9.65 -1.43
C LEU A 81 15.64 8.83 -1.82
N GLY A 82 15.66 8.34 -3.06
CA GLY A 82 16.73 7.48 -3.58
C GLY A 82 16.59 5.98 -3.23
N SER A 83 15.62 5.61 -2.38
CA SER A 83 15.28 4.21 -2.12
C SER A 83 14.33 3.65 -3.18
N VAL A 84 14.31 2.33 -3.34
CA VAL A 84 13.43 1.63 -4.30
C VAL A 84 12.31 0.93 -3.53
N PRO A 85 11.03 1.19 -3.84
CA PRO A 85 9.93 0.48 -3.18
C PRO A 85 9.91 -1.00 -3.59
N PRO A 86 9.33 -1.90 -2.77
CA PRO A 86 9.16 -3.29 -3.15
C PRO A 86 8.20 -3.40 -4.34
N SER A 87 8.45 -4.37 -5.23
CA SER A 87 7.47 -4.71 -6.26
C SER A 87 6.25 -5.41 -5.65
N GLY A 88 5.13 -5.42 -6.37
CA GLY A 88 3.92 -6.13 -5.93
C GLY A 88 4.18 -7.61 -5.61
N ASN A 89 5.07 -8.27 -6.36
CA ASN A 89 5.47 -9.66 -6.11
C ASN A 89 6.31 -9.81 -4.83
N VAL A 90 7.13 -8.83 -4.48
CA VAL A 90 7.85 -8.81 -3.20
C VAL A 90 6.86 -8.64 -2.04
N CYS A 91 5.92 -7.70 -2.17
CA CYS A 91 4.85 -7.50 -1.18
C CYS A 91 4.00 -8.76 -0.99
N LEU A 92 3.59 -9.41 -2.08
CA LEU A 92 2.79 -10.63 -2.05
C LEU A 92 3.54 -11.79 -1.38
N ARG A 93 4.83 -11.98 -1.70
CA ARG A 93 5.65 -13.02 -1.07
C ARG A 93 5.71 -12.83 0.44
N ALA A 94 6.05 -11.63 0.91
CA ALA A 94 6.10 -11.31 2.33
C ALA A 94 4.72 -11.45 3.02
N PHE A 95 3.64 -11.08 2.33
CA PHE A 95 2.26 -11.26 2.82
C PHE A 95 1.86 -12.74 2.94
N SER A 96 2.40 -13.59 2.05
CA SER A 96 2.08 -15.01 1.93
C SER A 96 2.99 -15.92 2.76
N GLU A 97 3.90 -15.36 3.57
CA GLU A 97 4.78 -16.15 4.44
C GLU A 97 3.97 -17.00 5.42
N GLY A 98 4.05 -18.32 5.27
CA GLY A 98 3.36 -19.28 6.11
C GLY A 98 4.00 -19.43 7.49
N ASN A 99 3.20 -19.82 8.47
CA ASN A 99 3.67 -20.20 9.78
C ASN A 99 3.48 -21.71 10.06
N ARG A 100 3.87 -22.15 11.26
CA ARG A 100 3.75 -23.56 11.68
C ARG A 100 2.31 -24.11 11.69
N VAL A 101 1.30 -23.26 11.79
CA VAL A 101 -0.13 -23.65 11.79
C VAL A 101 -0.79 -23.47 10.42
N GLY A 102 -0.01 -23.18 9.38
CA GLY A 102 -0.49 -23.04 7.99
C GLY A 102 -1.14 -21.69 7.65
N LEU A 103 -1.20 -20.73 8.58
CA LEU A 103 -1.70 -19.38 8.29
C LEU A 103 -0.61 -18.51 7.69
N ILE A 104 -0.95 -17.78 6.63
CA ILE A 104 -0.04 -16.78 6.05
C ILE A 104 0.02 -15.51 6.91
N ALA A 105 1.11 -14.75 6.81
CA ALA A 105 1.33 -13.51 7.56
C ALA A 105 0.13 -12.54 7.43
N GLY A 106 -0.40 -12.40 6.22
CA GLY A 106 -1.63 -11.66 5.94
C GLY A 106 -2.83 -12.10 6.77
N ALA A 107 -3.17 -13.38 6.75
CA ALA A 107 -4.31 -13.93 7.49
C ALA A 107 -4.14 -13.77 9.01
N ARG A 108 -2.92 -13.92 9.52
CA ARG A 108 -2.62 -13.72 10.96
C ARG A 108 -2.74 -12.27 11.41
N ALA A 109 -2.32 -11.33 10.57
CA ALA A 109 -2.53 -9.92 10.87
C ALA A 109 -4.02 -9.59 10.76
N TRP A 110 -4.71 -10.13 9.75
CA TRP A 110 -6.12 -9.86 9.52
C TRP A 110 -6.98 -10.32 10.70
N SER A 111 -6.74 -11.51 11.25
CA SER A 111 -7.45 -12.01 12.43
C SER A 111 -7.26 -11.15 13.69
N LYS A 112 -6.21 -10.32 13.75
CA LYS A 112 -6.00 -9.34 14.83
C LYS A 112 -6.63 -7.99 14.55
N HIS A 113 -6.73 -7.59 13.29
CA HIS A 113 -7.16 -6.25 12.88
C HIS A 113 -8.63 -6.16 12.49
N PHE A 114 -9.30 -7.26 12.13
CA PHE A 114 -10.64 -7.17 11.55
C PHE A 114 -11.68 -6.50 12.48
N HIS A 115 -11.61 -6.78 13.79
CA HIS A 115 -12.46 -6.17 14.80
C HIS A 115 -12.30 -4.64 14.92
N ARG A 116 -11.16 -4.09 14.49
CA ARG A 116 -10.87 -2.65 14.55
C ARG A 116 -11.62 -1.85 13.48
N SER A 117 -12.19 -2.53 12.50
CA SER A 117 -12.98 -1.92 11.41
C SER A 117 -14.48 -1.98 11.64
N SER A 118 -14.93 -2.76 12.62
CA SER A 118 -16.34 -2.83 13.00
C SER A 118 -16.65 -1.60 13.84
N GLY A 119 -17.29 -0.61 13.20
CA GLY A 119 -17.83 0.53 13.92
C GLY A 119 -18.73 0.05 15.05
N VAL A 120 -18.50 0.56 16.25
CA VAL A 120 -19.54 0.61 17.28
C VAL A 120 -20.62 1.51 16.67
N LEU A 121 -21.65 0.92 16.07
CA LEU A 121 -22.91 1.64 15.97
C LEU A 121 -23.27 1.98 17.42
N ASP A 122 -23.32 3.26 17.74
CA ASP A 122 -23.82 3.78 19.01
C ASP A 122 -25.27 3.31 19.16
N MET A 123 -25.43 2.10 19.69
CA MET A 123 -26.72 1.57 20.06
C MET A 123 -27.06 2.26 21.38
N GLU A 124 -27.73 3.41 21.27
CA GLU A 124 -28.54 3.92 22.38
C GLU A 124 -29.29 2.74 22.98
N LYS A 125 -29.01 2.44 24.26
CA LYS A 125 -29.70 1.40 25.01
C LYS A 125 -31.18 1.80 25.18
N LYS A 126 -32.01 1.56 24.16
CA LYS A 126 -33.46 1.55 24.31
C LYS A 126 -33.92 0.15 24.71
N ASN A 127 -34.13 0.04 26.02
CA ASN A 127 -34.99 -0.91 26.72
C ASN A 127 -35.04 -2.36 26.19
N GLY A 128 -34.27 -3.21 26.87
CA GLY A 128 -34.72 -4.51 27.40
C GLY A 128 -35.74 -5.28 26.55
N LYS A 129 -35.27 -5.88 25.46
CA LYS A 129 -35.76 -7.15 24.89
C LYS A 129 -34.80 -7.60 23.80
N ARG A 130 -34.00 -8.63 24.08
CA ARG A 130 -33.12 -9.27 23.09
C ARG A 130 -33.99 -9.96 22.03
N LYS A 131 -34.34 -9.25 20.96
CA LYS A 131 -34.74 -9.88 19.71
C LYS A 131 -33.47 -10.36 19.00
N LYS A 132 -33.45 -11.64 18.67
CA LYS A 132 -32.52 -12.30 17.74
C LYS A 132 -32.81 -11.80 16.32
N ALA A 133 -32.73 -10.49 16.10
CA ALA A 133 -32.71 -9.87 14.78
C ALA A 133 -31.24 -9.67 14.44
N GLU A 134 -30.85 -10.14 13.26
CA GLU A 134 -29.51 -10.02 12.69
C GLU A 134 -28.91 -8.65 13.00
N ILE A 135 -27.99 -8.63 13.96
CA ILE A 135 -26.99 -7.57 13.98
C ILE A 135 -26.15 -7.90 12.76
N GLU A 136 -26.47 -7.25 11.64
CA GLU A 136 -25.53 -7.08 10.53
C GLU A 136 -24.33 -6.38 11.17
N VAL A 137 -23.41 -7.15 11.75
CA VAL A 137 -22.13 -6.64 12.21
C VAL A 137 -21.52 -6.15 10.93
N SER A 138 -21.58 -4.83 10.70
CA SER A 138 -20.92 -4.20 9.56
C SER A 138 -19.54 -4.82 9.52
N ALA A 139 -19.26 -5.55 8.43
CA ALA A 139 -18.04 -6.31 8.29
C ALA A 139 -16.80 -5.39 8.33
N GLY A 140 -17.02 -4.08 8.36
CA GLY A 140 -16.00 -3.06 8.40
C GLY A 140 -15.19 -3.05 7.12
N TRP A 141 -14.16 -2.21 7.11
CA TRP A 141 -13.20 -2.14 6.01
C TRP A 141 -12.51 -3.49 5.77
N TRP A 142 -12.25 -4.28 6.83
CA TRP A 142 -11.48 -5.51 6.73
C TRP A 142 -12.29 -6.76 6.43
N GLY A 143 -13.62 -6.73 6.55
CA GLY A 143 -14.42 -7.95 6.50
C GLY A 143 -14.32 -8.77 7.79
N ILE A 144 -14.94 -9.95 7.81
CA ILE A 144 -14.93 -10.85 8.96
C ILE A 144 -13.86 -11.94 8.78
N ALA A 145 -12.89 -12.00 9.70
CA ALA A 145 -11.87 -13.05 9.73
C ALA A 145 -12.42 -14.31 10.40
N SER A 146 -13.06 -15.18 9.62
CA SER A 146 -13.60 -16.46 10.09
C SER A 146 -13.54 -17.55 9.02
N GLY A 147 -13.50 -18.80 9.48
CA GLY A 147 -13.39 -20.00 8.67
C GLY A 147 -12.19 -20.87 9.07
N SER A 148 -11.98 -21.94 8.30
CA SER A 148 -10.79 -22.78 8.34
C SER A 148 -9.52 -22.01 7.97
N VAL A 149 -8.35 -22.59 8.22
CA VAL A 149 -7.05 -22.00 7.84
C VAL A 149 -6.98 -21.71 6.34
N GLY A 150 -7.47 -22.62 5.49
CA GLY A 150 -7.52 -22.44 4.04
C GLY A 150 -8.40 -21.26 3.64
N GLU A 151 -9.63 -21.19 4.16
CA GLU A 151 -10.57 -20.10 3.88
C GLU A 151 -10.03 -18.75 4.37
N MET A 152 -9.37 -18.70 5.53
CA MET A 152 -8.76 -17.47 6.04
C MET A 152 -7.61 -16.99 5.14
N ASN A 153 -6.78 -17.90 4.64
CA ASN A 153 -5.69 -17.56 3.72
C ASN A 153 -6.22 -17.05 2.38
N GLU A 154 -7.23 -17.70 1.82
CA GLU A 154 -7.86 -17.29 0.56
C GLU A 154 -8.49 -15.89 0.68
N LYS A 155 -9.30 -15.66 1.72
CA LYS A 155 -9.89 -14.35 1.99
C LYS A 155 -8.83 -13.28 2.23
N ALA A 156 -7.76 -13.60 2.95
CA ALA A 156 -6.64 -12.66 3.15
C ALA A 156 -5.95 -12.28 1.83
N LEU A 157 -5.76 -13.23 0.90
CA LEU A 157 -5.23 -12.93 -0.43
C LEU A 157 -6.19 -12.06 -1.26
N ALA A 158 -7.49 -12.32 -1.19
CA ALA A 158 -8.48 -11.44 -1.82
C ALA A 158 -8.40 -10.00 -1.25
N LEU A 159 -8.20 -9.86 0.06
CA LEU A 159 -7.97 -8.56 0.69
C LEU A 159 -6.68 -7.88 0.19
N PHE A 160 -5.58 -8.63 0.04
CA PHE A 160 -4.34 -8.12 -0.54
C PHE A 160 -4.58 -7.50 -1.91
N TRP A 161 -5.19 -8.25 -2.83
CA TRP A 161 -5.43 -7.76 -4.19
C TRP A 161 -6.39 -6.58 -4.22
N ARG A 162 -7.42 -6.60 -3.37
CA ARG A 162 -8.35 -5.48 -3.23
C ARG A 162 -7.66 -4.20 -2.78
N VAL A 163 -6.80 -4.26 -1.76
CA VAL A 163 -6.10 -3.08 -1.23
C VAL A 163 -5.01 -2.61 -2.19
N VAL A 164 -4.15 -3.51 -2.67
CA VAL A 164 -3.02 -3.14 -3.54
C VAL A 164 -3.50 -2.67 -4.92
N GLY A 165 -4.58 -3.28 -5.45
CA GLY A 165 -5.16 -2.92 -6.74
C GLY A 165 -5.96 -1.61 -6.71
N ARG A 166 -6.53 -1.23 -5.56
CA ARG A 166 -7.25 0.05 -5.35
C ARG A 166 -6.40 1.10 -4.64
N ALA A 167 -5.10 0.89 -4.58
CA ALA A 167 -4.21 1.79 -3.85
C ALA A 167 -4.14 3.16 -4.53
N THR A 168 -4.58 4.19 -3.82
CA THR A 168 -4.52 5.59 -4.25
C THR A 168 -3.38 6.33 -3.58
N TRP A 169 -2.77 5.72 -2.55
CA TRP A 169 -1.64 6.27 -1.82
C TRP A 169 -0.59 5.20 -1.57
N ARG A 170 0.64 5.47 -2.01
CA ARG A 170 1.81 4.61 -1.78
C ARG A 170 2.89 5.49 -1.19
N ASN A 171 3.40 5.17 -0.01
CA ASN A 171 4.47 5.95 0.62
C ASN A 171 5.66 5.06 0.95
N LEU A 172 6.85 5.61 0.76
CA LEU A 172 8.12 4.99 1.15
C LEU A 172 8.87 5.99 2.04
N HIS A 173 9.05 5.67 3.32
CA HIS A 173 9.60 6.59 4.29
C HIS A 173 10.46 5.89 5.34
N TRP A 174 11.35 6.64 5.97
CA TRP A 174 12.18 6.15 7.06
C TRP A 174 11.49 6.40 8.41
N LEU A 175 11.44 5.37 9.23
CA LEU A 175 11.24 5.52 10.67
C LEU A 175 12.61 5.61 11.38
N PRO A 176 12.64 6.07 12.64
CA PRO A 176 13.83 5.98 13.48
C PRO A 176 14.43 4.56 13.49
N HIS A 177 15.72 4.46 13.81
CA HIS A 177 16.48 3.19 13.84
C HIS A 177 16.62 2.50 12.48
N GLN A 178 16.58 3.27 11.38
CA GLN A 178 16.84 2.78 10.03
C GLN A 178 15.82 1.69 9.61
N VAL A 179 14.55 1.90 9.94
CA VAL A 179 13.48 1.04 9.46
C VAL A 179 12.85 1.71 8.24
N LEU A 180 13.08 1.14 7.06
CA LEU A 180 12.45 1.59 5.83
C LEU A 180 11.03 1.01 5.77
N VAL A 181 10.02 1.84 5.59
CA VAL A 181 8.62 1.43 5.55
C VAL A 181 8.02 1.73 4.19
N TYR A 182 7.37 0.72 3.63
CA TYR A 182 6.51 0.85 2.46
C TYR A 182 5.07 0.68 2.89
N GLU A 183 4.26 1.70 2.63
CA GLU A 183 2.86 1.75 3.01
C GLU A 183 1.99 1.93 1.77
N VAL A 184 0.89 1.19 1.71
CA VAL A 184 -0.09 1.23 0.63
C VAL A 184 -1.46 1.41 1.24
N ARG A 185 -2.17 2.48 0.87
CA ARG A 185 -3.52 2.80 1.35
C ARG A 185 -4.47 2.99 0.19
N VAL A 186 -5.74 2.70 0.45
CA VAL A 186 -6.87 3.09 -0.40
C VAL A 186 -7.36 4.48 0.02
N GLU A 187 -8.27 5.05 -0.77
CA GLU A 187 -8.80 6.40 -0.59
C GLU A 187 -9.42 6.59 0.81
N GLU A 188 -10.11 5.57 1.32
CA GLU A 188 -10.76 5.56 2.64
C GLU A 188 -9.77 5.55 3.81
N GLY A 189 -8.46 5.54 3.55
CA GLY A 189 -7.43 5.69 4.57
C GLY A 189 -6.84 4.41 5.10
N TYR A 190 -7.52 3.27 4.97
CA TYR A 190 -6.98 2.00 5.43
C TYR A 190 -6.00 1.38 4.43
N GLY A 191 -5.11 0.51 4.90
CA GLY A 191 -4.03 -0.02 4.07
C GLY A 191 -3.22 -1.16 4.66
N MET A 192 -2.07 -1.38 4.06
CA MET A 192 -1.10 -2.41 4.41
C MET A 192 0.30 -1.82 4.43
N ARG A 193 1.16 -2.37 5.29
CA ARG A 193 2.55 -1.93 5.41
C ARG A 193 3.54 -3.08 5.43
N TRP A 194 4.69 -2.81 4.83
CA TRP A 194 5.88 -3.64 4.83
C TRP A 194 7.06 -2.86 5.38
N SER A 195 8.09 -3.55 5.89
CA SER A 195 9.32 -2.88 6.31
C SER A 195 10.58 -3.68 6.03
N GLN A 196 11.70 -2.97 5.90
CA GLN A 196 13.06 -3.50 6.02
C GLN A 196 13.71 -2.89 7.26
N ASP A 197 14.25 -3.73 8.14
CA ASP A 197 15.04 -3.28 9.30
C ASP A 197 16.52 -3.29 8.91
N TRP A 198 17.09 -2.10 8.74
CA TRP A 198 18.52 -1.94 8.41
C TRP A 198 19.39 -1.81 9.66
N GLY A 199 18.79 -1.60 10.84
CA GLY A 199 19.51 -1.53 12.12
C GLY A 199 20.02 -2.90 12.57
N ALA A 200 19.20 -3.94 12.39
CA ALA A 200 19.56 -5.33 12.75
C ALA A 200 20.69 -5.92 11.90
N SER A 201 20.87 -5.44 10.66
CA SER A 201 21.88 -5.96 9.73
C SER A 201 23.32 -5.56 10.11
N ARG A 202 23.50 -4.61 11.04
CA ARG A 202 24.82 -4.18 11.54
C ARG A 202 25.33 -5.00 12.73
N THR A 203 24.48 -5.80 13.36
CA THR A 203 24.84 -6.66 14.50
C THR A 203 25.01 -8.12 14.06
N GLY A 204 26.00 -8.38 13.19
CA GLY A 204 26.87 -9.56 13.24
C GLY A 204 26.34 -11.00 13.42
N GLU A 205 25.11 -11.36 13.05
CA GLU A 205 24.65 -12.76 13.09
C GLU A 205 24.16 -13.26 11.73
N THR A 206 25.04 -13.26 10.74
CA THR A 206 24.96 -14.21 9.62
C THR A 206 26.33 -14.80 9.41
N GLY A 207 26.50 -16.04 9.90
CA GLY A 207 27.69 -16.83 9.62
C GLY A 207 27.83 -17.06 8.12
N GLY A 208 29.05 -16.79 7.62
CA GLY A 208 29.61 -17.35 6.39
C GLY A 208 28.91 -16.99 5.08
N ILE A 209 29.50 -16.05 4.33
CA ILE A 209 30.24 -16.32 3.09
C ILE A 209 31.04 -15.03 2.81
N GLU A 210 32.36 -15.13 2.92
CA GLU A 210 33.27 -14.15 2.33
C GLU A 210 33.17 -14.29 0.80
N GLY A 211 32.72 -13.24 0.12
CA GLY A 211 32.75 -13.19 -1.34
C GLY A 211 31.71 -12.26 -1.94
N THR A 212 32.17 -11.16 -2.54
CA THR A 212 31.43 -10.11 -3.26
C THR A 212 30.75 -9.07 -2.36
N GLY A 213 31.34 -7.89 -2.29
CA GLY A 213 30.90 -6.75 -1.47
C GLY A 213 29.66 -6.01 -2.01
N GLU A 214 28.61 -6.73 -2.38
CA GLU A 214 27.27 -6.13 -2.49
C GLU A 214 26.54 -6.30 -1.16
N GLN A 215 26.35 -5.19 -0.44
CA GLN A 215 25.50 -5.17 0.74
C GLN A 215 24.05 -5.45 0.29
N LEU A 216 23.64 -6.72 0.35
CA LEU A 216 22.29 -7.14 0.04
C LEU A 216 21.32 -6.43 0.99
N SER A 217 20.35 -5.70 0.44
CA SER A 217 19.31 -5.05 1.25
C SER A 217 18.53 -6.09 2.06
N PRO A 218 18.15 -5.81 3.33
CA PRO A 218 17.34 -6.72 4.13
C PRO A 218 16.03 -7.12 3.42
N PRO A 219 15.46 -8.32 3.67
CA PRO A 219 14.20 -8.70 3.04
C PRO A 219 13.05 -7.80 3.52
N TRP A 220 12.10 -7.53 2.62
CA TRP A 220 10.84 -6.89 2.99
C TRP A 220 9.99 -7.86 3.81
N THR A 221 9.50 -7.40 4.95
CA THR A 221 8.61 -8.17 5.82
C THR A 221 7.22 -7.53 5.85
N PHE A 222 6.16 -8.33 5.79
CA PHE A 222 4.81 -7.81 5.99
C PHE A 222 4.59 -7.49 7.47
N ARG A 223 4.26 -6.24 7.77
CA ARG A 223 4.14 -5.75 9.14
C ARG A 223 2.71 -5.75 9.65
N GLY A 224 1.75 -5.57 8.76
CA GLY A 224 0.34 -5.66 9.09
C GLY A 224 -0.53 -4.69 8.32
N PHE A 225 -1.77 -4.59 8.78
CA PHE A 225 -2.76 -3.66 8.28
C PHE A 225 -2.59 -2.30 8.98
N VAL A 226 -3.06 -1.25 8.32
CA VAL A 226 -3.07 0.10 8.86
C VAL A 226 -4.48 0.67 8.74
N GLU A 227 -4.99 1.20 9.83
CA GLU A 227 -6.31 1.81 9.89
C GLU A 227 -6.29 3.26 9.35
N PRO A 228 -7.45 3.84 8.98
CA PRO A 228 -7.54 5.24 8.55
C PRO A 228 -6.95 6.19 9.60
N MET A 229 -6.40 7.34 9.18
CA MET A 229 -6.01 8.35 10.16
C MET A 229 -7.26 8.86 10.87
N MET A 230 -7.26 8.82 12.20
CA MET A 230 -8.36 9.31 13.04
C MET A 230 -7.82 10.33 14.03
N GLU A 231 -8.46 11.49 14.10
CA GLU A 231 -8.20 12.48 15.13
C GLU A 231 -8.42 11.84 16.51
N HIS A 232 -7.45 11.97 17.43
CA HIS A 232 -7.45 11.28 18.73
C HIS A 232 -7.41 9.74 18.70
N GLY A 233 -7.03 9.11 17.56
CA GLY A 233 -6.94 7.65 17.46
C GLY A 233 -6.11 7.01 18.58
N HIS A 234 -5.00 7.65 18.97
CA HIS A 234 -4.16 7.20 20.08
C HIS A 234 -4.91 7.08 21.42
N GLU A 235 -5.86 7.99 21.68
CA GLU A 235 -6.64 8.03 22.93
C GLU A 235 -7.68 6.91 22.98
N VAL A 236 -8.19 6.47 21.83
CA VAL A 236 -9.09 5.31 21.69
C VAL A 236 -8.35 3.99 21.45
N GLY A 237 -7.04 3.96 21.73
CA GLY A 237 -6.21 2.76 21.70
C GLY A 237 -5.67 2.38 20.32
N TRP A 238 -5.77 3.26 19.32
CA TRP A 238 -5.17 3.05 18.01
C TRP A 238 -3.66 3.23 18.14
N ARG A 239 -2.92 2.29 17.55
CA ARG A 239 -1.46 2.34 17.51
C ARG A 239 -1.07 2.26 16.06
N HIS A 240 -0.60 3.38 15.52
CA HIS A 240 -0.03 3.46 14.16
C HIS A 240 1.20 2.56 14.07
#